data_AF-A0A3B9QIT8-F1
#
_entry.id   AF-A0A3B9QIT8-F1
#
_cell.length_a   1.000
_cell.length_b   1.000
_cell.length_c   1.000
_cell.angle_alpha   90.00
_cell.angle_beta   90.00
_cell.angle_gamma   90.00
#
_symmetry.space_group_name_H-M   'P 1'
#
loop_
_entity.id
_entity.type
_entity.pdbx_description
1 polymer ?
#
loop_
_entity_poly.entity_id
_entity_poly.type
_entity_poly.pdbx_seq_one_letter_code
_entity_poly.pdbx_strand_id
1 'polypeptide(L)'
;MAAPRHVPLSPTEDSNIYQSPDVVPSSWVNRRPGDIESFQPSGGSMGHQGPDQGYALRLCRNFRERLHISEHEHLSDVERGCVQIALKRASMFGRAPVVHDLEMAYRVWGFLDAAADAELVTHRSRLFEGLAESHHYVDVRRLVETVPDTTLELSPSDLEEQYATDWSSLLELP
;
A
#
# COMPACT_ATOMS: atom_id res chain seq x y z
N MET A 1 -40.68 -45.94 11.62
CA MET A 1 -41.10 -45.43 10.28
C MET A 1 -41.46 -43.97 10.48
N ALA A 2 -40.83 -43.04 9.74
CA ALA A 2 -41.15 -41.61 9.87
C ALA A 2 -42.54 -41.31 9.28
N ALA A 3 -43.26 -40.35 9.85
CA ALA A 3 -44.56 -39.93 9.34
C ALA A 3 -44.43 -39.27 7.95
N PRO A 4 -45.37 -39.52 7.01
CA PRO A 4 -45.38 -38.83 5.72
C PRO A 4 -45.57 -37.31 5.86
N ARG A 5 -44.88 -36.53 5.02
CA ARG A 5 -44.84 -35.04 5.09
C ARG A 5 -46.20 -34.32 5.03
N HIS A 6 -47.25 -34.97 4.52
CA HIS A 6 -48.59 -34.37 4.36
C HIS A 6 -49.51 -34.64 5.56
N VAL A 7 -49.03 -35.37 6.57
CA VAL A 7 -49.78 -35.58 7.81
C VAL A 7 -49.46 -34.43 8.76
N PRO A 8 -50.44 -33.59 9.15
CA PRO A 8 -50.19 -32.51 10.10
C PRO A 8 -49.79 -33.10 11.45
N LEU A 9 -48.60 -32.74 11.92
CA LEU A 9 -48.14 -33.05 13.28
C LEU A 9 -48.66 -31.99 14.24
N SER A 10 -48.88 -32.38 15.50
CA SER A 10 -49.24 -31.41 16.53
C SER A 10 -48.09 -30.42 16.74
N PRO A 11 -48.33 -29.09 16.78
CA PRO A 11 -47.29 -28.08 17.00
C PRO A 11 -46.58 -28.18 18.36
N THR A 12 -47.10 -29.01 19.27
CA THR A 12 -46.58 -29.22 20.63
C THR A 12 -45.91 -30.59 20.82
N GLU A 13 -45.87 -31.42 19.77
CA GLU A 13 -45.15 -32.68 19.80
C GLU A 13 -43.73 -32.47 19.28
N ASP A 14 -42.75 -32.45 20.18
CA ASP A 14 -41.33 -32.57 19.81
C ASP A 14 -41.06 -34.00 19.33
N SER A 15 -41.11 -34.18 18.01
CA SER A 15 -40.77 -35.43 17.36
C SER A 15 -39.27 -35.69 17.49
N ASN A 16 -38.87 -36.74 18.23
CA ASN A 16 -37.49 -37.28 18.26
C ASN A 16 -37.06 -37.98 16.96
N ILE A 17 -37.84 -37.84 15.88
CA ILE A 17 -37.58 -38.47 14.59
C ILE A 17 -36.78 -37.48 13.74
N TYR A 18 -35.67 -37.96 13.17
CA TYR A 18 -34.84 -37.19 12.24
C TYR A 18 -35.70 -36.58 11.12
N GLN A 19 -35.71 -35.25 11.06
CA GLN A 19 -36.30 -34.48 9.96
C GLN A 19 -35.15 -33.95 9.09
N SER A 20 -35.20 -34.25 7.79
CA SER A 20 -34.29 -33.60 6.84
C SER A 20 -34.57 -32.09 6.83
N PRO A 21 -33.53 -31.23 6.78
CA PRO A 21 -33.72 -29.79 6.65
C PRO A 21 -34.60 -29.45 5.43
N ASP A 22 -35.42 -28.41 5.56
CA ASP A 22 -36.30 -27.95 4.46
C ASP A 22 -35.51 -27.43 3.25
N VAL A 23 -34.23 -27.11 3.45
CA VAL A 23 -33.30 -26.67 2.42
C VAL A 23 -32.20 -27.72 2.27
N VAL A 24 -32.07 -28.25 1.06
CA VAL A 24 -30.87 -29.00 0.67
C VAL A 24 -29.81 -27.96 0.30
N PRO A 25 -28.70 -27.81 1.05
CA PRO A 25 -27.62 -26.92 0.64
C PRO A 25 -27.09 -27.39 -0.72
N SER A 26 -26.61 -26.45 -1.52
CA SER A 26 -25.96 -26.78 -2.78
C SER A 26 -24.82 -27.78 -2.54
N SER A 27 -24.66 -28.73 -3.46
CA SER A 27 -23.55 -29.68 -3.43
C SER A 27 -22.24 -28.92 -3.30
N TRP A 28 -21.34 -29.43 -2.45
CA TRP A 28 -20.00 -28.87 -2.34
C TRP A 28 -19.33 -28.87 -3.70
N VAL A 29 -18.75 -27.73 -4.07
CA VAL A 29 -17.96 -27.57 -5.29
C VAL A 29 -16.59 -27.04 -4.86
N ASN A 30 -15.53 -27.58 -5.44
CA ASN A 30 -14.16 -27.09 -5.23
C ASN A 30 -13.98 -25.73 -5.92
N ARG A 31 -14.58 -24.69 -5.36
CA ARG A 31 -14.33 -23.31 -5.77
C ARG A 31 -13.11 -22.78 -5.02
N ARG A 32 -12.50 -21.74 -5.59
CA ARG A 32 -11.45 -20.94 -4.94
C ARG A 32 -12.13 -19.65 -4.47
N PRO A 33 -12.53 -19.52 -3.20
CA PRO A 33 -13.34 -18.39 -2.74
C PRO A 33 -12.67 -17.01 -2.89
N GLY A 34 -11.36 -16.98 -3.17
CA GLY A 34 -10.60 -15.76 -3.46
C GLY A 34 -10.28 -15.54 -4.94
N ASP A 35 -10.67 -16.45 -5.84
CA ASP A 35 -10.50 -16.24 -7.27
C ASP A 35 -11.61 -15.31 -7.77
N ILE A 36 -11.20 -14.18 -8.34
CA ILE A 36 -12.08 -13.27 -9.05
C ILE A 36 -12.31 -13.81 -10.47
N GLU A 37 -13.57 -13.84 -10.91
CA GLU A 37 -13.96 -14.28 -12.27
C GLU A 37 -13.53 -13.27 -13.35
N SER A 38 -13.19 -12.04 -12.94
CA SER A 38 -12.78 -10.93 -13.79
C SER A 38 -11.36 -10.43 -13.45
N PHE A 39 -10.90 -9.39 -14.14
CA PHE A 39 -9.68 -8.68 -13.78
C PHE A 39 -9.75 -8.09 -12.36
N GLN A 40 -8.57 -7.81 -11.78
CA GLN A 40 -8.45 -7.08 -10.52
C GLN A 40 -9.23 -5.76 -10.59
N PRO A 41 -9.97 -5.37 -9.54
CA PRO A 41 -10.71 -4.12 -9.52
C PRO A 41 -9.78 -2.94 -9.73
N SER A 42 -10.19 -2.01 -10.60
CA SER A 42 -9.50 -0.76 -10.86
C SER A 42 -10.29 0.42 -10.26
N GLY A 43 -9.58 1.47 -9.87
CA GLY A 43 -10.14 2.65 -9.22
C GLY A 43 -9.06 3.54 -8.62
N GLY A 44 -9.38 4.80 -8.33
CA GLY A 44 -8.44 5.77 -7.79
C GLY A 44 -7.92 5.39 -6.41
N SER A 45 -6.62 5.59 -6.18
CA SER A 45 -5.94 5.46 -4.88
C SER A 45 -5.98 4.05 -4.21
N MET A 46 -6.12 2.98 -5.00
CA MET A 46 -6.05 1.58 -4.52
C MET A 46 -4.64 1.17 -4.04
N GLY A 47 -3.61 1.94 -4.39
CA GLY A 47 -2.21 1.66 -4.06
C GLY A 47 -1.55 0.64 -4.98
N HIS A 48 -0.28 0.35 -4.69
CA HIS A 48 0.56 -0.55 -5.47
C HIS A 48 0.82 -1.84 -4.68
N GLN A 49 0.37 -2.97 -5.20
CA GLN A 49 0.46 -4.26 -4.52
C GLN A 49 1.74 -4.99 -4.95
N GLY A 50 2.63 -5.24 -4.00
CA GLY A 50 3.84 -6.03 -4.20
C GLY A 50 4.08 -7.01 -3.05
N PRO A 51 4.94 -8.03 -3.26
CA PRO A 51 5.34 -8.96 -2.21
C PRO A 51 6.14 -8.26 -1.10
N ASP A 52 6.18 -8.86 0.09
CA ASP A 52 7.06 -8.47 1.21
C ASP A 52 6.99 -7.00 1.67
N GLN A 53 5.80 -6.39 1.66
CA GLN A 53 5.62 -4.99 2.11
C GLN A 53 6.12 -4.76 3.56
N GLY A 54 5.98 -5.76 4.44
CA GLY A 54 6.50 -5.70 5.80
C GLY A 54 8.03 -5.61 5.88
N TYR A 55 8.76 -6.13 4.88
CA TYR A 55 10.22 -6.06 4.83
C TYR A 55 10.72 -4.63 4.55
N ALA A 56 9.96 -3.82 3.79
CA ALA A 56 10.30 -2.41 3.57
C ALA A 56 10.41 -1.62 4.87
N LEU A 57 9.59 -1.93 5.88
CA LEU A 57 9.65 -1.29 7.21
C LEU A 57 10.97 -1.61 7.95
N ARG A 58 11.57 -2.77 7.68
CA ARG A 58 12.90 -3.12 8.21
C ARG A 58 13.99 -2.35 7.47
N LEU A 59 13.94 -2.30 6.14
CA LEU A 59 14.94 -1.59 5.32
C LEU A 59 14.97 -0.09 5.63
N CYS A 60 13.79 0.52 5.74
CA CYS A 60 13.57 1.92 6.10
C CYS A 60 14.36 2.35 7.36
N ARG A 61 14.32 1.53 8.42
CA ARG A 61 15.03 1.82 9.68
C ARG A 61 16.55 1.96 9.53
N ASN A 62 17.16 1.31 8.53
CA ASN A 62 18.61 1.40 8.30
C ASN A 62 19.05 2.77 7.78
N PHE A 63 18.12 3.60 7.29
CA PHE A 63 18.44 4.92 6.77
C PHE A 63 18.43 6.01 7.84
N ARG A 64 17.85 5.78 9.02
CA ARG A 64 17.60 6.82 10.04
C ARG A 64 18.80 7.71 10.36
N GLU A 65 20.00 7.13 10.45
CA GLU A 65 21.24 7.88 10.76
C GLU A 65 21.74 8.75 9.60
N ARG A 66 21.25 8.51 8.37
CA ARG A 66 21.60 9.24 7.16
C ARG A 66 20.57 10.29 6.76
N LEU A 67 19.41 10.33 7.43
CA LEU A 67 18.32 11.24 7.05
C LEU A 67 18.55 12.65 7.61
N HIS A 68 18.39 13.63 6.74
CA HIS A 68 18.39 15.05 7.08
C HIS A 68 16.95 15.54 7.19
N ILE A 69 16.44 15.59 8.43
CA ILE A 69 15.07 15.94 8.79
C ILE A 69 15.11 17.27 9.57
N SER A 70 14.25 18.21 9.19
CA SER A 70 14.11 19.51 9.84
C SER A 70 13.30 19.43 11.14
N GLU A 71 13.31 20.50 11.94
CA GLU A 71 12.60 20.55 13.23
C GLU A 71 11.08 20.34 13.09
N HIS A 72 10.50 20.71 11.95
CA HIS A 72 9.07 20.62 11.68
C HIS A 72 8.65 19.32 11.00
N GLU A 73 9.59 18.43 10.70
CA GLU A 73 9.34 17.16 10.03
C GLU A 73 9.38 16.00 11.03
N HIS A 74 8.37 15.14 11.00
CA HIS A 74 8.32 13.96 11.85
C HIS A 74 8.90 12.74 11.13
N LEU A 75 9.86 12.05 11.76
CA LEU A 75 10.46 10.84 11.20
C LEU A 75 9.42 9.79 10.79
N SER A 76 8.37 9.59 11.59
CA SER A 76 7.31 8.62 11.27
C SER A 76 6.59 8.93 9.96
N ASP A 77 6.40 10.21 9.66
CA ASP A 77 5.73 10.67 8.44
C ASP A 77 6.63 10.45 7.22
N VAL A 78 7.91 10.84 7.36
CA VAL A 78 8.96 10.61 6.36
C VAL A 78 9.07 9.12 6.03
N GLU A 79 9.16 8.27 7.05
CA GLU A 79 9.20 6.81 6.87
C GLU A 79 7.93 6.30 6.17
N ARG A 80 6.75 6.78 6.57
CA ARG A 80 5.47 6.35 5.99
C ARG A 80 5.35 6.70 4.51
N GLY A 81 5.70 7.93 4.13
CA GLY A 81 5.67 8.39 2.75
C GLY A 81 6.70 7.66 1.87
N CYS A 82 7.97 7.65 2.29
CA CYS A 82 9.05 7.07 1.49
C CYS A 82 8.91 5.54 1.34
N VAL A 83 8.40 4.84 2.36
CA VAL A 83 8.10 3.40 2.23
C VAL A 83 7.06 3.16 1.14
N GLN A 84 6.02 3.99 1.02
CA GLN A 84 4.97 3.78 0.03
C GLN A 84 5.44 4.09 -1.41
N ILE A 85 6.32 5.09 -1.57
CA ILE A 85 6.99 5.37 -2.86
C ILE A 85 7.90 4.20 -3.25
N ALA A 86 8.68 3.68 -2.30
CA ALA A 86 9.53 2.52 -2.54
C ALA A 86 8.73 1.27 -2.92
N LEU A 87 7.58 1.05 -2.28
CA LEU A 87 6.68 -0.05 -2.61
C LEU A 87 6.02 0.12 -3.98
N LYS A 88 5.70 1.35 -4.40
CA LYS A 88 5.28 1.63 -5.78
C LYS A 88 6.33 1.16 -6.78
N ARG A 89 7.58 1.58 -6.61
CA ARG A 89 8.68 1.15 -7.49
C ARG A 89 8.89 -0.37 -7.48
N ALA A 90 8.94 -1.00 -6.32
CA ALA A 90 9.12 -2.44 -6.22
C ALA A 90 7.98 -3.22 -6.92
N SER A 91 6.74 -2.74 -6.78
CA SER A 91 5.56 -3.27 -7.44
C SER A 91 5.63 -3.13 -8.96
N MET A 92 6.13 -2.01 -9.48
CA MET A 92 6.32 -1.82 -10.94
C MET A 92 7.25 -2.89 -11.52
N PHE A 93 8.26 -3.30 -10.76
CA PHE A 93 9.19 -4.36 -11.14
C PHE A 93 8.74 -5.78 -10.75
N GLY A 94 7.54 -5.94 -10.17
CA GLY A 94 7.00 -7.24 -9.79
C GLY A 94 7.84 -8.01 -8.76
N ARG A 95 8.59 -7.32 -7.89
CA ARG A 95 9.53 -7.92 -6.92
C ARG A 95 9.34 -7.39 -5.51
N ALA A 96 10.00 -8.05 -4.56
CA ALA A 96 10.11 -7.56 -3.18
C ALA A 96 10.93 -6.25 -3.12
N PRO A 97 10.68 -5.37 -2.13
CA PRO A 97 11.44 -4.13 -1.96
C PRO A 97 12.91 -4.41 -1.61
N VAL A 98 13.81 -3.60 -2.17
CA VAL A 98 15.25 -3.63 -1.92
C VAL A 98 15.73 -2.27 -1.39
N VAL A 99 16.96 -2.21 -0.88
CA VAL A 99 17.55 -0.98 -0.30
C VAL A 99 17.46 0.20 -1.27
N HIS A 100 17.69 -0.03 -2.56
CA HIS A 100 17.67 1.03 -3.59
C HIS A 100 16.30 1.65 -3.82
N ASP A 101 15.19 0.96 -3.49
CA ASP A 101 13.86 1.58 -3.60
C ASP A 101 13.66 2.65 -2.53
N LEU A 102 14.14 2.37 -1.31
CA LEU A 102 14.09 3.31 -0.19
C LEU A 102 15.08 4.44 -0.41
N GLU A 103 16.28 4.13 -0.87
CA GLU A 103 17.30 5.13 -1.19
C GLU A 103 16.79 6.15 -2.22
N MET A 104 16.16 5.66 -3.29
CA MET A 104 15.47 6.51 -4.25
C MET A 104 14.41 7.38 -3.58
N ALA A 105 13.48 6.76 -2.83
CA ALA A 105 12.36 7.47 -2.25
C ALA A 105 12.81 8.58 -1.28
N TYR A 106 13.89 8.37 -0.53
CA TYR A 106 14.49 9.40 0.30
C TYR A 106 15.23 10.47 -0.50
N ARG A 107 15.94 10.08 -1.56
CA ARG A 107 16.71 11.01 -2.40
C ARG A 107 15.85 11.96 -3.19
N VAL A 108 14.77 11.48 -3.82
CA VAL A 108 13.83 12.33 -4.57
C VAL A 108 13.29 13.47 -3.71
N TRP A 109 13.07 13.22 -2.42
CA TRP A 109 12.62 14.22 -1.46
C TRP A 109 13.76 14.92 -0.69
N GLY A 110 15.00 14.75 -1.12
CA GLY A 110 16.18 15.41 -0.53
C GLY A 110 16.49 15.00 0.91
N PHE A 111 15.94 13.89 1.43
CA PHE A 111 16.22 13.46 2.80
C PHE A 111 17.64 12.88 2.97
N LEU A 112 18.32 12.56 1.86
CA LEU A 112 19.73 12.12 1.86
C LEU A 112 20.71 13.25 1.54
N ASP A 113 20.25 14.50 1.55
CA ASP A 113 21.03 15.67 1.21
C ASP A 113 20.91 16.73 2.33
N ALA A 114 22.04 17.03 2.97
CA ALA A 114 22.09 18.04 4.03
C ALA A 114 21.88 19.47 3.51
N ALA A 115 22.12 19.69 2.21
CA ALA A 115 22.02 20.97 1.54
C ALA A 115 20.86 21.00 0.53
N ALA A 116 19.82 20.18 0.77
CA ALA A 116 18.63 20.14 -0.07
C ALA A 116 18.04 21.54 -0.27
N ASP A 117 17.52 21.79 -1.48
CA ASP A 117 16.95 23.07 -1.85
C ASP A 117 15.81 23.49 -0.89
N ALA A 118 15.78 24.77 -0.51
CA ALA A 118 14.79 25.29 0.42
C ALA A 118 13.35 25.19 -0.11
N GLU A 119 13.15 25.28 -1.43
CA GLU A 119 11.85 25.08 -2.06
C GLU A 119 11.40 23.61 -1.91
N LEU A 120 12.30 22.65 -2.16
CA LEU A 120 12.01 21.23 -1.94
C LEU A 120 11.69 20.93 -0.47
N VAL A 121 12.44 21.51 0.47
CA VAL A 121 12.16 21.36 1.92
C VAL A 121 10.79 21.93 2.27
N THR A 122 10.38 23.06 1.65
CA THR A 122 9.06 23.66 1.86
C THR A 122 7.95 22.73 1.35
N HIS A 123 8.10 22.18 0.15
CA HIS A 123 7.14 21.23 -0.40
C HIS A 123 7.02 19.96 0.43
N ARG A 124 8.15 19.34 0.79
CA ARG A 124 8.14 18.07 1.52
C ARG A 124 7.63 18.25 2.96
N SER A 125 7.95 19.37 3.63
CA SER A 125 7.40 19.66 4.97
C SER A 125 5.88 19.68 4.97
N ARG A 126 5.28 20.29 3.94
CA ARG A 126 3.81 20.36 3.79
C ARG A 126 3.19 19.02 3.39
N LEU A 127 3.81 18.31 2.45
CA LEU A 127 3.22 17.09 1.88
C LEU A 127 3.38 15.87 2.79
N PHE A 128 4.40 15.86 3.65
CA PHE A 128 4.62 14.78 4.60
C PHE A 128 3.90 14.99 5.94
N GLU A 129 3.43 16.19 6.25
CA GLU A 129 2.77 16.48 7.53
C GLU A 129 1.61 15.51 7.84
N GLY A 130 1.70 14.75 8.93
CA GLY A 130 0.64 13.90 9.45
C GLY A 130 0.46 12.55 8.72
N LEU A 131 1.33 12.19 7.77
CA LEU A 131 1.16 10.96 6.98
C LEU A 131 1.14 9.66 7.81
N ALA A 132 1.79 9.63 8.96
CA ALA A 132 1.81 8.47 9.86
C ALA A 132 0.45 8.21 10.53
N GLU A 133 -0.45 9.19 10.54
CA GLU A 133 -1.77 9.06 11.13
C GLU A 133 -2.66 8.13 10.31
N SER A 134 -3.43 7.27 10.98
CA SER A 134 -4.15 6.17 10.33
C SER A 134 -5.23 6.60 9.35
N HIS A 135 -5.74 7.83 9.48
CA HIS A 135 -6.82 8.36 8.65
C HIS A 135 -6.32 9.15 7.43
N HIS A 136 -5.01 9.38 7.31
CA HIS A 136 -4.37 10.07 6.19
C HIS A 136 -4.01 9.12 5.02
N TYR A 137 -4.78 8.05 4.83
CA TYR A 137 -4.54 7.09 3.74
C TYR A 137 -4.53 7.77 2.36
N VAL A 138 -5.48 8.69 2.12
CA VAL A 138 -5.60 9.39 0.83
C VAL A 138 -4.41 10.31 0.58
N ASP A 139 -3.91 10.99 1.62
CA ASP A 139 -2.79 11.92 1.48
C ASP A 139 -1.49 11.17 1.18
N VAL A 140 -1.28 10.00 1.78
CA VAL A 140 -0.18 9.10 1.42
C VAL A 140 -0.27 8.69 -0.07
N ARG A 141 -1.47 8.44 -0.60
CA ARG A 141 -1.63 8.09 -2.02
C ARG A 141 -1.35 9.26 -2.94
N ARG A 142 -1.80 10.47 -2.58
CA ARG A 142 -1.48 11.70 -3.30
C ARG A 142 0.02 11.97 -3.32
N LEU A 143 0.71 11.81 -2.19
CA LEU A 143 2.18 11.92 -2.14
C LEU A 143 2.85 10.93 -3.09
N VAL A 144 2.40 9.68 -3.11
CA VAL A 144 2.98 8.65 -3.99
C VAL A 144 2.73 8.95 -5.46
N GLU A 145 1.60 9.59 -5.78
CA GLU A 145 1.25 10.03 -7.14
C GLU A 145 2.13 11.18 -7.63
N THR A 146 2.69 12.03 -6.74
CA THR A 146 3.59 13.12 -7.16
C THR A 146 4.94 12.62 -7.69
N VAL A 147 5.27 11.34 -7.55
CA VAL A 147 6.49 10.76 -8.12
C VAL A 147 6.11 9.96 -9.37
N PRO A 148 6.36 10.49 -10.58
CA PRO A 148 5.93 9.87 -11.83
C PRO A 148 6.67 8.56 -12.08
N ASP A 149 6.05 7.68 -12.86
CA ASP A 149 6.59 6.35 -13.14
C ASP A 149 7.94 6.43 -13.86
N THR A 150 8.12 7.43 -14.73
CA THR A 150 9.40 7.71 -15.41
C THR A 150 10.53 7.99 -14.43
N THR A 151 10.28 8.74 -13.35
CA THR A 151 11.25 8.93 -12.25
C THR A 151 11.54 7.61 -11.56
N LEU A 152 10.50 6.80 -11.32
CA LEU A 152 10.63 5.48 -10.67
C LEU A 152 11.21 4.40 -11.57
N GLU A 153 11.47 4.67 -12.84
CA GLU A 153 12.18 3.77 -13.76
C GLU A 153 13.69 4.04 -13.78
N LEU A 154 14.13 5.23 -13.35
CA LEU A 154 15.54 5.63 -13.35
C LEU A 154 16.42 4.67 -12.54
N SER A 155 17.67 4.49 -12.98
CA SER A 155 18.67 3.82 -12.15
C SER A 155 19.03 4.71 -10.96
N PRO A 156 19.55 4.16 -9.84
CA PRO A 156 19.96 4.96 -8.69
C PRO A 156 20.98 6.05 -9.02
N SER A 157 21.91 5.78 -9.95
CA SER A 157 22.90 6.76 -10.41
C SER A 157 22.27 7.86 -11.25
N ASP A 158 21.40 7.52 -12.22
CA ASP A 158 20.76 8.52 -13.06
C ASP A 158 19.86 9.45 -12.24
N LEU A 159 19.18 8.89 -11.23
CA LEU A 159 18.38 9.68 -10.30
C LEU A 159 19.24 10.63 -9.44
N GLU A 160 20.42 10.18 -9.01
CA GLU A 160 21.34 11.05 -8.25
C GLU A 160 21.84 12.22 -9.10
N GLU A 161 22.21 11.96 -10.35
CA GLU A 161 22.62 12.99 -11.30
C GLU A 161 21.48 13.96 -11.62
N GLN A 162 20.28 13.43 -11.87
CA GLN A 162 19.11 14.25 -12.16
C GLN A 162 18.68 15.07 -10.95
N TYR A 163 18.69 14.50 -9.75
CA TYR A 163 18.41 15.22 -8.50
C TYR A 163 19.37 16.39 -8.30
N ALA A 164 20.67 16.16 -8.51
CA ALA A 164 21.70 17.19 -8.35
C ALA A 164 21.59 18.32 -9.40
N THR A 165 21.06 18.00 -10.58
CA THR A 165 20.91 18.95 -11.70
C THR A 165 19.60 19.73 -11.61
N ASP A 166 18.49 19.04 -11.41
CA ASP A 166 17.14 19.59 -11.40
C ASP A 166 16.19 18.63 -10.64
N TRP A 167 16.14 18.78 -9.32
CA TRP A 167 15.26 17.99 -8.47
C TRP A 167 13.78 18.17 -8.83
N SER A 168 13.37 19.33 -9.34
CA SER A 168 11.97 19.66 -9.61
C SER A 168 11.41 18.80 -10.73
N SER A 169 12.24 18.45 -11.72
CA SER A 169 11.87 17.53 -12.80
C SER A 169 11.52 16.11 -12.35
N LEU A 170 11.92 15.71 -11.13
CA LEU A 170 11.64 14.37 -10.59
C LEU A 170 10.23 14.26 -10.00
N LEU A 171 9.51 15.37 -9.84
CA LEU A 171 8.26 15.47 -9.11
C LEU A 171 7.17 16.18 -9.92
N GLU A 172 5.92 15.72 -9.78
CA GLU A 172 4.72 16.39 -10.26
C GLU A 172 4.00 17.03 -9.05
N LEU A 173 4.43 18.24 -8.70
CA LEU A 173 3.91 18.98 -7.54
C LEU A 173 2.56 19.66 -7.85
N PRO A 174 1.62 19.70 -6.89
CA PRO A 174 0.30 20.34 -7.04
C PRO A 174 0.34 21.87 -6.93
#